data_AF-A0A8H4A681-F1
#
_entry.id   AF-A0A8H4A681-F1
#
_cell.length_a   1.000
_cell.length_b   1.000
_cell.length_c   1.000
_cell.angle_alpha   90.00
_cell.angle_beta   90.00
_cell.angle_gamma   90.00
#
_symmetry.space_group_name_H-M   'P 1'
#
loop_
_entity.id
_entity.type
_entity.pdbx_description
1 polymer ?
#
loop_
_entity_poly.entity_id
_entity_poly.type
_entity_poly.pdbx_seq_one_letter_code
_entity_poly.pdbx_strand_id
1 'polypeptide(L)'
;MLDIFLRICQDKSPIPHCIVELIEFCYLVDVKFLAEGGYGKAYSAMWKPVALKVFNGDDFPEDELFQESNWNQVFSGKRTIRPFVINILGFTRNQEGKYMFVLGLCGGGGLRDYFQKHCKAMNWTGKIKVT
;
A
#
# COMPACT_ATOMS: atom_id res chain seq x y z
N MET A 1 1.16 5.74 -20.69
CA MET A 1 0.62 6.38 -19.47
C MET A 1 1.28 5.79 -18.23
N LEU A 2 1.16 4.48 -17.97
CA LEU A 2 1.85 3.80 -16.86
C LEU A 2 3.39 4.00 -16.88
N ASP A 3 4.05 3.84 -18.02
CA ASP A 3 5.52 3.99 -18.10
C ASP A 3 6.01 5.39 -17.76
N ILE A 4 5.25 6.42 -18.16
CA ILE A 4 5.56 7.82 -17.84
C ILE A 4 5.42 8.03 -16.34
N PHE A 5 4.35 7.52 -15.75
CA PHE A 5 4.08 7.60 -14.33
C PHE A 5 5.13 6.83 -13.49
N LEU A 6 5.52 5.63 -13.92
CA LEU A 6 6.62 4.86 -13.33
C LEU A 6 7.92 5.66 -13.34
N ARG A 7 8.28 6.24 -14.48
CA ARG A 7 9.47 7.08 -14.60
C ARG A 7 9.43 8.26 -13.64
N ILE A 8 8.31 8.95 -13.54
CA ILE A 8 8.13 10.06 -12.59
C ILE A 8 8.32 9.58 -11.14
N CYS A 9 7.78 8.41 -10.79
CA CYS A 9 7.94 7.86 -9.44
C CYS A 9 9.39 7.48 -9.13
N GLN A 10 10.09 6.89 -10.09
CA GLN A 10 11.48 6.49 -9.96
C GLN A 10 12.41 7.71 -9.84
N ASP A 11 12.20 8.76 -10.66
CA ASP A 11 12.99 10.00 -10.61
C ASP A 11 12.84 10.74 -9.27
N LYS A 12 11.65 10.66 -8.65
CA LYS A 12 11.36 11.30 -7.37
C LYS A 12 11.70 10.44 -6.15
N SER A 13 12.13 9.19 -6.35
CA SER A 13 12.40 8.26 -5.25
C SER A 13 13.57 8.76 -4.40
N PRO A 14 13.39 9.00 -3.10
CA PRO A 14 14.39 9.69 -2.28
C PRO A 14 15.63 8.82 -2.01
N ILE A 15 15.48 7.50 -2.06
CA ILE A 15 16.48 6.50 -1.68
C ILE A 15 16.20 5.16 -2.40
N PRO A 16 17.23 4.32 -2.65
CA PRO A 16 17.08 3.11 -3.46
C PRO A 16 16.01 2.12 -2.99
N HIS A 17 15.75 2.05 -1.69
CA HIS A 17 14.77 1.13 -1.11
C HIS A 17 13.32 1.65 -1.14
N CYS A 18 13.09 2.82 -1.72
CA CYS A 18 11.75 3.40 -1.94
C CYS A 18 11.44 3.52 -3.44
N ILE A 19 12.28 2.92 -4.30
CA ILE A 19 12.04 2.88 -5.73
C ILE A 19 10.78 2.05 -5.98
N VAL A 20 9.89 2.62 -6.79
CA VAL A 20 8.65 1.97 -7.19
C VAL A 20 8.86 1.18 -8.46
N GLU A 21 8.54 -0.11 -8.41
CA GLU A 21 8.77 -1.08 -9.50
C GLU A 21 7.48 -1.46 -10.23
N LEU A 22 7.61 -1.94 -11.47
CA LEU A 22 6.54 -2.67 -12.14
C LEU A 22 6.67 -4.15 -11.79
N ILE A 23 5.68 -4.70 -11.12
CA ILE A 23 5.65 -6.08 -10.66
C ILE A 23 4.65 -6.85 -11.53
N GLU A 24 5.14 -7.86 -12.24
CA GLU A 24 4.26 -8.74 -13.00
C GLU A 24 3.32 -9.49 -12.06
N PHE A 25 2.03 -9.49 -12.41
CA PHE A 25 0.99 -10.07 -11.56
C PHE A 25 1.18 -11.57 -11.32
N CYS A 26 1.82 -12.28 -12.26
CA CYS A 26 2.15 -13.71 -12.13
C CYS A 26 3.08 -14.02 -10.96
N TYR A 27 3.87 -13.04 -10.46
CA TYR A 27 4.72 -13.22 -9.28
C TYR A 27 3.95 -13.09 -7.95
N LEU A 28 2.69 -12.66 -7.99
CA LEU A 28 1.83 -12.50 -6.82
C LEU A 28 0.98 -13.76 -6.66
N VAL A 29 1.40 -14.66 -5.78
CA VAL A 29 0.66 -15.90 -5.47
C VAL A 29 -0.19 -15.76 -4.21
N ASP A 30 -1.08 -16.71 -3.96
CA ASP A 30 -1.96 -16.75 -2.77
C ASP A 30 -2.78 -15.46 -2.55
N VAL A 31 -3.31 -14.89 -3.63
CA VAL A 31 -4.11 -13.65 -3.57
C VAL A 31 -5.39 -13.90 -2.77
N LYS A 32 -5.56 -13.22 -1.64
CA LYS A 32 -6.71 -13.37 -0.73
C LYS A 32 -7.34 -12.02 -0.42
N PHE A 33 -8.66 -11.94 -0.44
CA PHE A 33 -9.37 -10.73 -0.05
C PHE A 33 -9.10 -10.36 1.41
N LEU A 34 -8.84 -9.08 1.70
CA LEU A 34 -8.63 -8.54 3.05
C LEU A 34 -9.79 -7.65 3.49
N ALA A 35 -10.12 -6.64 2.69
CA ALA A 35 -11.09 -5.62 3.06
C ALA A 35 -11.58 -4.82 1.84
N GLU A 36 -12.70 -4.13 2.01
CA GLU A 36 -13.23 -3.18 1.05
C GLU A 36 -13.50 -1.85 1.76
N GLY A 37 -13.20 -0.74 1.08
CA GLY A 37 -13.41 0.61 1.58
C GLY A 37 -13.86 1.55 0.46
N GLY A 38 -14.08 2.83 0.80
CA GLY A 38 -14.64 3.81 -0.14
C GLY A 38 -13.81 4.07 -1.39
N TYR A 39 -12.51 3.78 -1.36
CA TYR A 39 -11.59 4.02 -2.47
C TYR A 39 -11.15 2.74 -3.21
N GLY A 40 -11.63 1.57 -2.79
CA GLY A 40 -11.18 0.33 -3.40
C GLY A 40 -11.24 -0.91 -2.52
N LYS A 41 -10.69 -2.00 -3.05
CA LYS A 41 -10.55 -3.30 -2.41
C LYS A 41 -9.10 -3.59 -2.09
N ALA A 42 -8.85 -4.24 -0.96
CA ALA A 42 -7.55 -4.68 -0.52
C ALA A 42 -7.49 -6.21 -0.51
N TYR A 43 -6.36 -6.76 -0.98
CA TYR A 43 -6.04 -8.18 -0.98
C TYR A 43 -4.66 -8.38 -0.35
N SER A 44 -4.35 -9.55 0.18
CA SER A 44 -2.99 -9.98 0.49
C SER A 44 -2.47 -10.86 -0.63
N ALA A 45 -1.15 -10.85 -0.84
CA ALA A 45 -0.48 -11.77 -1.75
C ALA A 45 0.93 -12.10 -1.25
N MET A 46 1.51 -13.16 -1.82
CA MET A 46 2.85 -13.64 -1.54
C MET A 46 3.77 -13.37 -2.73
N TRP A 47 4.69 -12.44 -2.56
CA TRP A 47 5.92 -12.24 -3.36
C TRP A 47 7.07 -12.01 -2.39
N LYS A 48 6.90 -10.96 -1.60
CA LYS A 48 7.12 -10.89 -0.15
C LYS A 48 5.71 -10.74 0.48
N PRO A 49 5.50 -10.80 1.80
CA PRO A 49 4.18 -10.49 2.35
C PRO A 49 3.76 -9.08 1.94
N VAL A 50 2.79 -8.98 1.01
CA VAL A 50 2.34 -7.71 0.43
C VAL A 50 0.82 -7.58 0.49
N ALA A 51 0.36 -6.34 0.47
CA ALA A 51 -1.04 -6.00 0.24
C ALA A 51 -1.21 -5.43 -1.18
N LEU A 52 -2.27 -5.85 -1.86
CA LEU A 52 -2.69 -5.32 -3.15
C LEU A 52 -3.88 -4.39 -2.93
N LYS A 53 -3.77 -3.15 -3.38
CA LYS A 53 -4.91 -2.21 -3.37
C LYS A 53 -5.39 -2.00 -4.79
N VAL A 54 -6.64 -2.36 -5.03
CA VAL A 54 -7.37 -2.20 -6.29
C VAL A 54 -8.29 -1.00 -6.13
N PHE A 55 -8.21 -0.04 -7.04
CA PHE A 55 -9.04 1.17 -7.01
C PHE A 55 -10.44 0.90 -7.56
N ASN A 56 -11.39 1.73 -7.14
CA ASN A 56 -12.74 1.73 -7.71
C ASN A 56 -12.70 2.32 -9.13
N GLY A 57 -13.53 1.78 -10.03
CA GLY A 57 -13.56 2.16 -11.44
C GLY A 57 -12.86 1.16 -12.36
N ASP A 58 -13.02 1.39 -13.67
CA ASP A 58 -12.43 0.56 -14.73
C ASP A 58 -11.31 1.28 -15.50
N ASP A 59 -11.18 2.60 -15.33
CA ASP A 59 -10.13 3.43 -15.94
C ASP A 59 -8.86 3.50 -15.08
N PHE A 60 -7.75 3.96 -15.68
CA PHE A 60 -6.51 4.24 -14.94
C PHE A 60 -6.75 5.40 -13.96
N PRO A 61 -6.66 5.18 -12.64
CA PRO A 61 -6.98 6.20 -11.63
C PRO A 61 -5.79 7.15 -11.47
N GLU A 62 -5.52 7.93 -12.51
CA GLU A 62 -4.32 8.76 -12.64
C GLU A 62 -4.16 9.69 -11.44
N ASP A 63 -5.18 10.47 -11.10
CA ASP A 63 -5.15 11.45 -10.03
C ASP A 63 -4.91 10.80 -8.65
N GLU A 64 -5.61 9.71 -8.34
CA GLU A 64 -5.43 8.99 -7.08
C GLU A 64 -4.04 8.35 -6.98
N LEU A 65 -3.57 7.72 -8.06
CA LEU A 65 -2.24 7.10 -8.11
C LEU A 65 -1.14 8.14 -7.95
N PHE A 66 -1.24 9.28 -8.65
CA PHE A 66 -0.28 10.37 -8.54
C PHE A 66 -0.26 10.97 -7.14
N GLN A 67 -1.43 11.25 -6.57
CA GLN A 67 -1.49 11.83 -5.22
C GLN A 67 -0.96 10.87 -4.15
N GLU A 68 -1.40 9.61 -4.14
CA GLU A 68 -0.93 8.62 -3.17
C GLU A 68 0.57 8.34 -3.31
N SER A 69 1.07 8.21 -4.54
CA SER A 69 2.50 7.97 -4.79
C SER A 69 3.37 9.15 -4.37
N ASN A 70 2.93 10.38 -4.67
CA ASN A 70 3.67 11.58 -4.31
C ASN A 70 3.78 11.74 -2.79
N TRP A 71 2.67 11.54 -2.05
CA TRP A 71 2.70 11.58 -0.59
C TRP A 71 3.55 10.45 0.00
N ASN A 72 3.45 9.24 -0.54
CA ASN A 72 4.27 8.13 -0.09
C ASN A 72 5.76 8.46 -0.18
N GLN A 73 6.23 8.95 -1.33
CA GLN A 73 7.64 9.33 -1.53
C GLN A 73 8.08 10.46 -0.58
N VAL A 74 7.23 11.49 -0.39
CA VAL A 74 7.51 12.58 0.56
C VAL A 74 7.70 12.05 1.99
N PHE A 75 6.87 11.10 2.43
CA PHE A 75 6.97 10.53 3.78
C PHE A 75 8.09 9.51 3.90
N SER A 76 8.31 8.68 2.89
CA SER A 76 9.39 7.69 2.87
C SER A 76 10.78 8.35 2.84
N GLY A 77 10.90 9.57 2.30
CA GLY A 77 12.11 10.39 2.37
C GLY A 77 12.37 10.99 3.76
N LYS A 78 11.38 11.06 4.65
CA LYS A 78 11.53 11.61 6.00
C LYS A 78 11.88 10.50 7.00
N ARG A 79 13.16 10.42 7.40
CA ARG A 79 13.69 9.39 8.32
C ARG A 79 12.87 9.21 9.61
N THR A 80 12.28 10.28 10.15
CA THR A 80 11.46 10.24 11.38
C THR A 80 10.06 9.66 11.18
N ILE A 81 9.51 9.73 9.96
CA ILE A 81 8.13 9.33 9.64
C ILE A 81 8.11 7.98 8.89
N ARG A 82 9.11 7.71 8.05
CA ARG A 82 9.25 6.50 7.24
C ARG A 82 8.91 5.19 7.98
N PRO A 83 9.32 4.95 9.24
CA PRO A 83 8.98 3.70 9.94
C PRO A 83 7.49 3.47 10.19
N PHE A 84 6.67 4.54 10.10
CA PHE A 84 5.24 4.55 10.41
C PHE A 84 4.35 4.65 9.17
N VAL A 85 4.95 4.62 7.97
CA VAL A 85 4.21 4.73 6.71
C VAL A 85 4.40 3.45 5.91
N ILE A 86 3.30 2.89 5.44
CA ILE A 86 3.32 1.75 4.53
C ILE A 86 3.89 2.22 3.19
N ASN A 87 5.01 1.65 2.78
CA ASN A 87 5.63 1.99 1.50
C ASN A 87 4.86 1.36 0.33
N ILE A 88 4.76 2.13 -0.75
CA ILE A 88 4.44 1.60 -2.07
C ILE A 88 5.70 0.91 -2.60
N LEU A 89 5.60 -0.37 -2.87
CA LEU A 89 6.69 -1.18 -3.44
C LEU A 89 6.65 -1.16 -4.97
N GLY A 90 5.44 -1.12 -5.53
CA GLY A 90 5.28 -1.22 -6.96
C GLY A 90 3.84 -1.09 -7.44
N PHE A 91 3.70 -1.28 -8.74
CA PHE A 91 2.44 -1.38 -9.44
C PHE A 91 2.32 -2.74 -10.09
N THR A 92 1.09 -3.22 -10.21
CA THR A 92 0.80 -4.40 -11.01
C THR A 92 -0.48 -4.21 -11.80
N ARG A 93 -0.67 -5.05 -12.80
CA ARG A 93 -1.87 -5.11 -13.62
C ARG A 93 -2.36 -6.55 -13.66
N ASN A 94 -3.57 -6.80 -13.18
CA ASN A 94 -4.12 -8.16 -13.17
C ASN A 94 -4.57 -8.59 -14.58
N GLN A 95 -5.04 -9.83 -14.67
CA GLN A 95 -5.52 -10.44 -15.92
C GLN A 95 -6.78 -9.75 -16.49
N GLU A 96 -7.56 -9.07 -15.64
CA GLU A 96 -8.73 -8.27 -16.03
C GLU A 96 -8.34 -6.86 -16.52
N GLY A 97 -7.05 -6.53 -16.49
CA GLY A 97 -6.54 -5.23 -16.92
C GLY A 97 -6.60 -4.14 -15.84
N LYS A 98 -7.01 -4.45 -14.60
CA LYS A 98 -7.08 -3.51 -13.48
C LYS A 98 -5.71 -3.23 -12.88
N TYR A 99 -5.43 -1.96 -12.67
CA TYR A 99 -4.22 -1.48 -12.01
C TYR A 99 -4.33 -1.59 -10.49
N MET A 100 -3.24 -2.00 -9.86
CA MET A 100 -3.17 -2.18 -8.41
C MET A 100 -1.86 -1.64 -7.85
N PHE A 101 -1.92 -1.09 -6.65
CA PHE A 101 -0.71 -0.88 -5.85
C PHE A 101 -0.27 -2.19 -5.22
N VAL A 102 1.04 -2.40 -5.18
CA VAL A 102 1.71 -3.40 -4.34
C VAL A 102 2.34 -2.68 -3.14
N LEU A 103 1.85 -2.97 -1.95
CA LEU A 103 2.20 -2.30 -0.69
C LEU A 103 2.86 -3.29 0.28
N GLY A 104 3.67 -2.79 1.21
CA GLY A 104 4.11 -3.59 2.35
C GLY A 104 2.92 -4.09 3.19
N LEU A 105 2.88 -5.39 3.50
CA LEU A 105 1.78 -5.94 4.31
C LEU A 105 1.95 -5.61 5.80
N CYS A 106 0.92 -5.05 6.41
CA CYS A 106 0.82 -4.91 7.85
C CYS A 106 0.10 -6.14 8.45
N GLY A 107 0.87 -7.06 9.04
CA GLY A 107 0.31 -8.30 9.63
C GLY A 107 -0.66 -8.07 10.80
N GLY A 108 -0.64 -6.89 11.43
CA GLY A 108 -1.56 -6.51 12.51
C GLY A 108 -2.96 -6.12 12.04
N GLY A 109 -3.18 -5.97 10.73
CA GLY A 109 -4.45 -5.51 10.16
C GLY A 109 -4.73 -4.04 10.46
N GLY A 110 -6.01 -3.66 10.40
CA GLY A 110 -6.47 -2.30 10.68
C GLY A 110 -6.47 -1.98 12.18
N LEU A 111 -6.10 -0.75 12.53
CA LEU A 111 -6.09 -0.29 13.92
C LEU A 111 -7.48 -0.39 14.58
N ARG A 112 -8.55 -0.19 13.80
CA ARG A 112 -9.94 -0.38 14.25
C ARG A 112 -10.19 -1.81 14.70
N ASP A 113 -9.81 -2.79 13.90
CA ASP A 113 -10.02 -4.21 14.20
C ASP A 113 -9.17 -4.64 15.40
N TYR A 114 -7.94 -4.11 15.48
CA TYR A 114 -7.07 -4.30 16.63
C TYR A 114 -7.72 -3.77 17.92
N PHE A 115 -8.26 -2.55 17.91
CA PHE A 115 -8.96 -2.00 19.07
C PHE A 115 -10.22 -2.79 19.42
N GLN A 116 -11.02 -3.23 18.45
CA GLN A 116 -12.20 -4.05 18.72
C GLN A 116 -11.85 -5.35 19.46
N LYS A 117 -10.72 -5.98 19.12
CA LYS A 117 -10.24 -7.22 19.76
C LYS A 117 -9.60 -6.98 21.13
N HIS A 118 -8.88 -5.87 21.30
CA HIS A 118 -7.96 -5.69 22.44
C HIS A 118 -8.33 -4.53 23.40
N CYS A 119 -9.36 -3.72 23.11
CA CYS A 119 -9.67 -2.52 23.91
C CYS A 119 -10.00 -2.82 25.38
N LYS A 120 -10.59 -3.98 25.68
CA LYS A 120 -10.89 -4.42 27.06
C LYS A 120 -9.65 -4.90 27.82
N ALA A 121 -8.63 -5.37 27.12
CA ALA A 121 -7.39 -5.89 27.72
C ALA A 121 -6.31 -4.81 27.90
N MET A 122 -6.45 -3.66 27.23
CA MET A 122 -5.45 -2.58 27.27
C MET A 122 -5.74 -1.54 28.35
N ASN A 123 -4.73 -1.24 29.15
CA ASN A 123 -4.71 -0.06 30.03
C ASN A 123 -4.51 1.23 29.21
N TRP A 124 -4.73 2.39 29.84
CA TRP A 124 -4.65 3.70 29.18
C TRP A 124 -3.28 3.98 28.54
N THR A 125 -2.20 3.56 29.18
CA THR A 125 -0.84 3.73 28.64
C THR A 125 -0.61 2.90 27.38
N GLY A 126 -1.17 1.69 27.31
CA GLY A 126 -1.18 0.87 26.10
C GLY A 126 -1.95 1.53 24.96
N LYS A 127 -3.10 2.15 25.25
CA LYS A 127 -3.91 2.84 24.24
C LYS A 127 -3.19 4.04 23.62
N ILE A 128 -2.48 4.82 24.44
CA ILE A 128 -1.71 6.00 23.96
C ILE A 128 -0.54 5.57 23.07
N LYS A 129 0.15 4.48 23.38
CA LYS A 129 1.30 4.02 22.57
C LYS A 129 0.91 3.47 21.19
N VAL A 130 -0.33 3.01 21.05
CA VAL A 130 -0.87 2.45 19.81
C VAL A 130 -1.51 3.54 18.92
N THR A 131 -1.71 4.75 19.46
CA THR A 131 -2.26 5.92 18.76
C THR A 131 -1.12 6.85 18.33
#